data_AF-A0A1K1PVB9-F1
#
_entry.id   AF-A0A1K1PVB9-F1
#
_cell.length_a   1.000
_cell.length_b   1.000
_cell.length_c   1.000
_cell.angle_alpha   90.00
_cell.angle_beta   90.00
_cell.angle_gamma   90.00
#
_symmetry.space_group_name_H-M   'P 1'
#
loop_
_entity.id
_entity.type
_entity.pdbx_description
1 polymer ?
#
loop_
_entity_poly.entity_id
_entity_poly.type
_entity_poly.pdbx_seq_one_letter_code
_entity_poly.pdbx_strand_id
1 'polypeptide(L)'
;MAEKRTFGWVQEAYTISNLKNVVRVFVLDSAVNKKLREDKIPRLISDEYHKDDMIKHLSAAKMQIPYTLLKGKGTPKGYTRTNAPCSGIIQAVLPGQRKEYQSDWPADSFLRWAVSIGFLNYDRDKDTCSISELGYRYAVSADDSKEEKEILTEAFLSYPPVCRILSLLEDGKSMTKFEIGCQLGFVGEAGFTSIPQALILQGLNTATTTDERNKLLSDTEGTSDKYVRTICAWLKSMRWVMQVSKEVTADLGYMTHTDIINQSYQITLEGKKILKYATGTSKYKRIDKRVMWDMLATKPSDRNYLRNRRTYLIKFLSTTYRSLDEIVSHLLTKGMTEDKGTISDDIQGLINIGINVNKNGDTFKIMDSIVGLDIPDSVKSAGATKSDLSLLKDDIRKKLNHINHKYLVLIDLGFDGTADRDYELQTADLLTSELAFKGARLGDSRKPDVCVYHDKNGLIIDNKAYGSGYSLPIKQADEMLRYIEENQKRDKALNPNEWWTIFDDAVSKFNFAFVSGEFTGGFKDRLENISRRSYTNGAAINSVNLLLLAEEIKSGRISYGDAFTKFECNDEIII
;
A
#
# COMPACT_ATOMS: atom_id res chain seq x y z
N MET A 1 -2.08 26.83 -5.01
CA MET A 1 -1.94 25.50 -5.65
C MET A 1 -2.99 24.60 -5.06
N ALA A 2 -3.86 23.97 -5.86
CA ALA A 2 -4.80 22.98 -5.34
C ALA A 2 -4.01 21.88 -4.63
N GLU A 3 -4.28 21.62 -3.36
CA GLU A 3 -3.68 20.48 -2.65
C GLU A 3 -4.03 19.21 -3.42
N LYS A 4 -3.00 18.45 -3.83
CA LYS A 4 -3.20 17.20 -4.59
C LYS A 4 -3.86 16.16 -3.67
N ARG A 5 -5.19 16.04 -3.74
CA ARG A 5 -5.99 15.05 -2.98
C ARG A 5 -5.78 13.62 -3.51
N THR A 6 -6.11 12.65 -2.67
CA THR A 6 -6.18 11.22 -3.00
C THR A 6 -7.47 10.64 -2.44
N PHE A 7 -8.32 10.08 -3.31
CA PHE A 7 -9.59 9.41 -2.98
C PHE A 7 -9.57 7.97 -3.48
N GLY A 8 -10.60 7.20 -3.14
CA GLY A 8 -10.76 5.81 -3.57
C GLY A 8 -9.96 4.79 -2.77
N TRP A 9 -9.19 5.23 -1.76
CA TRP A 9 -8.44 4.37 -0.85
C TRP A 9 -8.50 4.96 0.56
N VAL A 10 -8.87 4.13 1.54
CA VAL A 10 -9.17 4.57 2.91
C VAL A 10 -8.43 3.68 3.90
N GLN A 11 -7.76 4.30 4.87
CA GLN A 11 -7.15 3.63 6.01
C GLN A 11 -7.77 4.17 7.29
N GLU A 12 -7.82 3.38 8.35
CA GLU A 12 -8.14 3.89 9.69
C GLU A 12 -9.54 4.49 9.90
N ALA A 13 -10.50 4.24 9.00
CA ALA A 13 -11.91 4.56 9.18
C ALA A 13 -12.75 3.29 9.20
N TYR A 14 -13.12 2.79 10.38
CA TYR A 14 -13.69 1.43 10.54
C TYR A 14 -15.20 1.40 10.82
N THR A 15 -15.78 2.48 11.37
CA THR A 15 -17.10 2.44 12.00
C THR A 15 -18.17 3.11 11.13
N ILE A 16 -19.20 2.35 10.72
CA ILE A 16 -20.30 2.85 9.86
C ILE A 16 -21.13 3.95 10.54
N SER A 17 -21.40 3.85 11.84
CA SER A 17 -22.16 4.89 12.57
C SER A 17 -21.42 6.24 12.58
N ASN A 18 -20.09 6.22 12.73
CA ASN A 18 -19.26 7.42 12.62
C ASN A 18 -19.29 8.00 11.20
N LEU A 19 -19.28 7.15 10.17
CA LEU A 19 -19.49 7.61 8.80
C LEU A 19 -20.85 8.30 8.64
N LYS A 20 -21.92 7.75 9.22
CA LYS A 20 -23.25 8.38 9.20
C LYS A 20 -23.22 9.75 9.85
N ASN A 21 -22.54 9.90 10.98
CA ASN A 21 -22.38 11.20 11.64
C ASN A 21 -21.66 12.20 10.74
N VAL A 22 -20.61 11.78 10.02
CA VAL A 22 -19.90 12.63 9.05
C VAL A 22 -20.82 13.07 7.91
N VAL A 23 -21.66 12.18 7.38
CA VAL A 23 -22.61 12.56 6.31
C VAL A 23 -23.72 13.48 6.85
N ARG A 24 -24.22 13.23 8.07
CA ARG A 24 -25.25 14.05 8.74
C ARG A 24 -24.81 15.49 9.00
N VAL A 25 -23.51 15.79 9.02
CA VAL A 25 -22.99 17.18 9.06
C VAL A 25 -23.60 18.05 7.97
N PHE A 26 -23.76 17.49 6.77
CA PHE A 26 -24.21 18.20 5.58
C PHE A 26 -25.74 18.29 5.45
N VAL A 27 -26.49 17.79 6.45
CA VAL A 27 -27.95 17.94 6.52
C VAL A 27 -28.27 19.00 7.55
N LEU A 28 -28.80 20.13 7.09
CA LEU A 28 -29.23 21.23 7.96
C LEU A 28 -30.21 20.70 9.01
N ASP A 29 -30.01 21.12 10.25
CA ASP A 29 -30.85 20.77 11.39
C ASP A 29 -30.91 19.28 11.78
N SER A 30 -30.05 18.44 11.19
CA SER A 30 -29.78 17.11 11.73
C SER A 30 -29.23 17.22 13.16
N ALA A 31 -29.42 16.19 13.98
CA ALA A 31 -28.92 16.18 15.36
C ALA A 31 -27.40 16.47 15.44
N VAL A 32 -26.63 15.98 14.47
CA VAL A 32 -25.17 16.21 14.39
C VAL A 32 -24.87 17.65 13.98
N ASN A 33 -25.55 18.17 12.95
CA ASN A 33 -25.35 19.54 12.48
C ASN A 33 -25.70 20.57 13.56
N LYS A 34 -26.84 20.42 14.26
CA LYS A 34 -27.23 21.28 15.38
C LYS A 34 -26.19 21.26 16.50
N LYS A 35 -25.80 20.06 16.94
CA LYS A 35 -24.79 19.90 17.99
C LYS A 35 -23.45 20.54 17.62
N LEU A 36 -23.05 20.48 16.34
CA LEU A 36 -21.85 21.17 15.87
C LEU A 36 -21.98 22.69 15.97
N ARG A 37 -23.07 23.25 15.44
CA ARG A 37 -23.28 24.71 15.38
C ARG A 37 -23.49 25.34 16.76
N GLU A 38 -24.23 24.67 17.63
CA GLU A 38 -24.73 25.25 18.88
C GLU A 38 -23.84 24.94 20.10
N ASP A 39 -23.02 23.88 20.05
CA ASP A 39 -22.17 23.46 21.17
C ASP A 39 -20.72 23.22 20.74
N LYS A 40 -20.48 22.17 19.94
CA LYS A 40 -19.12 21.65 19.74
C LYS A 40 -18.18 22.65 19.09
N ILE A 41 -18.55 23.30 17.99
CA ILE A 41 -17.67 24.27 17.31
C ILE A 41 -17.45 25.51 18.16
N PRO A 42 -18.50 26.17 18.71
CA PRO A 42 -18.32 27.30 19.62
C PRO A 42 -17.38 27.04 20.80
N ARG A 43 -17.41 25.82 21.35
CA ARG A 43 -16.65 25.42 22.55
C ARG A 43 -15.27 24.85 22.27
N LEU A 44 -15.10 24.06 21.21
CA LEU A 44 -13.87 23.27 20.97
C LEU A 44 -12.90 23.95 19.99
N ILE A 45 -13.36 24.85 19.13
CA ILE A 45 -12.56 25.42 18.04
C ILE A 45 -12.31 26.90 18.34
N SER A 46 -11.05 27.31 18.34
CA SER A 46 -10.64 28.70 18.49
C SER A 46 -10.83 29.49 17.18
N ASP A 47 -10.97 30.82 17.30
CA ASP A 47 -11.27 31.69 16.16
C ASP A 47 -10.13 31.70 15.10
N GLU A 48 -8.88 31.40 15.50
CA GLU A 48 -7.73 31.21 14.60
C GLU A 48 -7.92 30.08 13.57
N TYR A 49 -8.85 29.15 13.81
CA TYR A 49 -9.20 28.07 12.89
C TYR A 49 -10.50 28.36 12.13
N HIS A 50 -10.87 29.63 11.96
CA HIS A 50 -12.01 30.07 11.14
C HIS A 50 -13.36 29.55 11.67
N LYS A 51 -13.56 29.62 12.98
CA LYS A 51 -14.76 29.14 13.69
C LYS A 51 -16.06 29.70 13.08
N ASP A 52 -16.11 31.00 12.84
CA ASP A 52 -17.31 31.68 12.30
C ASP A 52 -17.62 31.25 10.87
N ASP A 53 -16.58 31.01 10.05
CA ASP A 53 -16.75 30.48 8.69
C ASP A 53 -17.34 29.07 8.74
N MET A 54 -16.88 28.21 9.66
CA MET A 54 -17.46 26.87 9.84
C MET A 54 -18.96 26.95 10.20
N ILE A 55 -19.33 27.81 11.17
CA ILE A 55 -20.73 27.98 11.58
C ILE A 55 -21.58 28.52 10.42
N LYS A 56 -21.06 29.47 9.65
CA LYS A 56 -21.71 30.04 8.45
C LYS A 56 -21.97 28.95 7.42
N HIS A 57 -20.97 28.14 7.09
CA HIS A 57 -21.13 27.03 6.13
C HIS A 57 -22.15 25.99 6.61
N LEU A 58 -22.13 25.63 7.89
CA LEU A 58 -23.04 24.65 8.48
C LEU A 58 -24.48 25.16 8.62
N SER A 59 -24.69 26.47 8.55
CA SER A 59 -26.02 27.09 8.61
C SER A 59 -26.64 27.31 7.22
N ALA A 60 -25.91 26.99 6.14
CA ALA A 60 -26.41 27.14 4.79
C ALA A 60 -27.40 26.02 4.43
N ALA A 61 -28.50 26.38 3.74
CA ALA A 61 -29.47 25.40 3.23
C ALA A 61 -28.85 24.41 2.23
N LYS A 62 -27.88 24.87 1.44
CA LYS A 62 -27.05 24.04 0.56
C LYS A 62 -25.59 24.19 0.98
N MET A 63 -25.09 23.21 1.71
CA MET A 63 -23.72 23.25 2.24
C MET A 63 -22.71 22.87 1.15
N GLN A 64 -21.82 23.82 0.84
CA GLN A 64 -20.58 23.60 0.13
C GLN A 64 -19.46 24.02 1.07
N ILE A 65 -18.76 23.04 1.64
CA ILE A 65 -17.81 23.27 2.73
C ILE A 65 -16.38 22.99 2.24
N PRO A 66 -15.44 23.93 2.39
CA PRO A 66 -14.03 23.71 2.05
C PRO A 66 -13.46 22.46 2.72
N TYR A 67 -12.69 21.68 1.96
CA TYR A 67 -12.08 20.43 2.45
C TYR A 67 -11.21 20.67 3.69
N THR A 68 -10.47 21.77 3.69
CA THR A 68 -9.58 22.18 4.79
C THR A 68 -10.34 22.47 6.09
N LEU A 69 -11.52 23.08 6.03
CA LEU A 69 -12.38 23.31 7.20
C LEU A 69 -13.00 22.00 7.71
N LEU A 70 -13.27 21.04 6.82
CA LEU A 70 -13.78 19.73 7.20
C LEU A 70 -12.72 18.91 7.93
N LYS A 71 -11.54 18.74 7.29
CA LYS A 71 -10.43 17.94 7.81
C LYS A 71 -9.78 18.57 9.05
N GLY A 72 -9.63 19.89 9.05
CA GLY A 72 -8.80 20.61 10.02
C GLY A 72 -7.30 20.48 9.75
N LYS A 73 -6.50 20.93 10.72
CA LYS A 73 -5.03 20.89 10.69
C LYS A 73 -4.50 19.76 11.58
N GLY A 74 -3.32 19.27 11.22
CA GLY A 74 -2.57 18.29 12.01
C GLY A 74 -1.99 18.87 13.29
N THR A 75 -1.14 18.09 13.96
CA THR A 75 -0.52 18.50 15.24
C THR A 75 0.41 19.70 15.01
N PRO A 76 0.13 20.88 15.60
CA PRO A 76 0.97 22.06 15.42
C PRO A 76 2.37 21.88 16.04
N LYS A 77 3.34 22.69 15.62
CA LYS A 77 4.70 22.67 16.20
C LYS A 77 4.64 22.98 17.70
N GLY A 78 5.35 22.18 18.51
CA GLY A 78 5.34 22.29 19.97
C GLY A 78 4.19 21.54 20.66
N TYR A 79 3.25 20.96 19.89
CA TYR A 79 2.20 20.09 20.40
C TYR A 79 2.53 18.62 20.15
N THR A 80 1.90 17.76 20.94
CA THR A 80 1.83 16.32 20.72
C THR A 80 0.43 15.95 20.24
N ARG A 81 0.27 14.75 19.68
CA ARG A 81 -1.06 14.24 19.28
C ARG A 81 -2.06 14.26 20.44
N THR A 82 -1.59 14.08 21.67
CA THR A 82 -2.42 14.03 22.88
C THR A 82 -2.89 15.40 23.37
N ASN A 83 -2.31 16.52 22.92
CA ASN A 83 -2.74 17.87 23.30
C ASN A 83 -3.03 18.81 22.11
N ALA A 84 -2.87 18.35 20.87
CA ALA A 84 -3.23 19.10 19.66
C ALA A 84 -4.69 19.63 19.70
N PRO A 85 -4.94 20.91 19.36
CA PRO A 85 -6.27 21.51 19.40
C PRO A 85 -7.23 20.94 18.33
N CYS A 86 -8.53 21.10 18.54
CA CYS A 86 -9.54 20.83 17.52
C CYS A 86 -9.57 21.99 16.53
N SER A 87 -9.47 21.69 15.24
CA SER A 87 -9.35 22.69 14.17
C SER A 87 -10.17 22.36 12.92
N GLY A 88 -11.00 21.31 12.96
CA GLY A 88 -11.81 20.87 11.83
C GLY A 88 -13.19 20.38 12.25
N ILE A 89 -14.15 20.53 11.35
CA ILE A 89 -15.54 20.12 11.58
C ILE A 89 -15.61 18.62 11.84
N ILE A 90 -14.95 17.79 11.02
CA ILE A 90 -14.98 16.33 11.15
C ILE A 90 -14.17 15.85 12.35
N GLN A 91 -13.10 16.56 12.73
CA GLN A 91 -12.42 16.31 14.01
C GLN A 91 -13.42 16.43 15.17
N ALA A 92 -14.22 17.50 15.20
CA ALA A 92 -15.22 17.73 16.23
C ALA A 92 -16.36 16.70 16.20
N VAL A 93 -16.72 16.16 15.04
CA VAL A 93 -17.75 15.11 14.92
C VAL A 93 -17.30 13.81 15.55
N LEU A 94 -16.10 13.37 15.21
CA LEU A 94 -15.62 12.03 15.52
C LEU A 94 -15.07 11.97 16.96
N PRO A 95 -15.40 10.92 17.73
CA PRO A 95 -14.84 10.76 19.07
C PRO A 95 -13.34 10.46 18.99
N GLY A 96 -12.55 11.11 19.86
CA GLY A 96 -11.16 10.75 20.12
C GLY A 96 -11.05 9.63 21.15
N GLN A 97 -9.89 8.98 21.24
CA GLN A 97 -9.65 7.95 22.27
C GLN A 97 -9.55 8.53 23.69
N ARG A 98 -8.95 9.72 23.81
CA ARG A 98 -8.75 10.43 25.10
C ARG A 98 -9.33 11.84 25.12
N LYS A 99 -9.84 12.30 23.98
CA LYS A 99 -10.40 13.64 23.77
C LYS A 99 -11.82 13.50 23.22
N GLU A 100 -12.62 14.54 23.37
CA GLU A 100 -13.96 14.60 22.78
C GLU A 100 -13.95 14.58 21.24
N TYR A 101 -12.83 14.96 20.63
CA TYR A 101 -12.63 15.09 19.19
C TYR A 101 -11.45 14.24 18.69
N GLN A 102 -11.44 13.97 17.40
CA GLN A 102 -10.42 13.16 16.71
C GLN A 102 -9.30 14.02 16.09
N SER A 103 -8.16 13.41 15.75
CA SER A 103 -7.10 14.06 14.96
C SER A 103 -7.48 14.22 13.48
N ASP A 104 -6.68 14.98 12.74
CA ASP A 104 -6.91 15.30 11.32
C ASP A 104 -6.81 14.08 10.41
N TRP A 105 -5.95 13.12 10.74
CA TRP A 105 -5.71 11.96 9.90
C TRP A 105 -6.95 11.04 9.81
N PRO A 106 -7.56 10.56 10.92
CA PRO A 106 -8.82 9.83 10.81
C PRO A 106 -9.97 10.68 10.26
N ALA A 107 -10.00 11.99 10.53
CA ALA A 107 -11.00 12.89 9.95
C ALA A 107 -10.91 12.92 8.41
N ASP A 108 -9.69 13.02 7.87
CA ASP A 108 -9.39 12.90 6.43
C ASP A 108 -9.84 11.53 5.91
N SER A 109 -9.57 10.44 6.64
CA SER A 109 -9.98 9.10 6.24
C SER A 109 -11.50 8.93 6.12
N PHE A 110 -12.28 9.45 7.08
CA PHE A 110 -13.74 9.40 7.01
C PHE A 110 -14.30 10.28 5.88
N LEU A 111 -13.69 11.45 5.63
CA LEU A 111 -14.05 12.28 4.47
C LEU A 111 -13.79 11.56 3.16
N ARG A 112 -12.60 10.97 2.99
CA ARG A 112 -12.26 10.17 1.82
C ARG A 112 -13.20 9.00 1.66
N TRP A 113 -13.59 8.34 2.76
CA TRP A 113 -14.55 7.24 2.72
C TRP A 113 -15.89 7.69 2.16
N ALA A 114 -16.47 8.75 2.73
CA ALA A 114 -17.77 9.28 2.30
C ALA A 114 -17.76 9.76 0.84
N VAL A 115 -16.66 10.36 0.37
CA VAL A 115 -16.50 10.74 -1.05
C VAL A 115 -16.36 9.52 -1.96
N SER A 116 -15.58 8.52 -1.54
CA SER A 116 -15.23 7.34 -2.36
C SER A 116 -16.42 6.44 -2.64
N ILE A 117 -17.34 6.30 -1.68
CA ILE A 117 -18.58 5.50 -1.84
C ILE A 117 -19.78 6.34 -2.33
N GLY A 118 -19.55 7.62 -2.64
CA GLY A 118 -20.56 8.48 -3.26
C GLY A 118 -21.59 9.06 -2.29
N PHE A 119 -21.32 9.12 -0.98
CA PHE A 119 -22.17 9.88 -0.05
C PHE A 119 -21.91 11.38 -0.12
N LEU A 120 -20.67 11.79 -0.35
CA LEU A 120 -20.31 13.19 -0.59
C LEU A 120 -19.81 13.39 -2.02
N ASN A 121 -20.21 14.52 -2.60
CA ASN A 121 -19.64 15.07 -3.82
C ASN A 121 -18.41 15.89 -3.48
N TYR A 122 -17.35 15.77 -4.27
CA TYR A 122 -16.16 16.60 -4.16
C TYR A 122 -16.02 17.46 -5.42
N ASP A 123 -16.03 18.79 -5.24
CA ASP A 123 -15.76 19.78 -6.28
C ASP A 123 -14.27 20.13 -6.19
N ARG A 124 -13.49 19.72 -7.22
CA ARG A 124 -12.04 19.92 -7.24
C ARG A 124 -11.64 21.36 -7.48
N ASP A 125 -12.39 22.09 -8.29
CA ASP A 125 -12.04 23.47 -8.66
C ASP A 125 -12.18 24.40 -7.46
N LYS A 126 -13.17 24.12 -6.60
CA LYS A 126 -13.39 24.84 -5.34
C LYS A 126 -12.72 24.20 -4.14
N ASP A 127 -12.23 22.97 -4.25
CA ASP A 127 -11.78 22.12 -3.14
C ASP A 127 -12.84 22.06 -2.01
N THR A 128 -14.09 21.80 -2.38
CA THR A 128 -15.22 21.73 -1.43
C THR A 128 -15.94 20.38 -1.49
N CYS A 129 -16.56 20.00 -0.38
CA CYS A 129 -17.49 18.87 -0.32
C CYS A 129 -18.94 19.35 -0.18
N SER A 130 -19.85 18.58 -0.74
CA SER A 130 -21.30 18.73 -0.54
C SER A 130 -21.97 17.36 -0.45
N ILE A 131 -23.18 17.30 0.09
CA ILE A 131 -23.93 16.04 0.15
C ILE A 131 -24.42 15.63 -1.25
N SER A 132 -24.38 14.33 -1.53
CA SER A 132 -25.02 13.75 -2.71
C SER A 132 -26.46 13.32 -2.41
N GLU A 133 -27.20 12.92 -3.44
CA GLU A 133 -28.54 12.34 -3.25
C GLU A 133 -28.49 11.06 -2.41
N LEU A 134 -27.57 10.15 -2.70
CA LEU A 134 -27.40 8.91 -1.95
C LEU A 134 -26.99 9.17 -0.50
N GLY A 135 -26.10 10.16 -0.28
CA GLY A 135 -25.69 10.60 1.04
C GLY A 135 -26.82 11.25 1.83
N TYR A 136 -27.68 12.03 1.18
CA TYR A 136 -28.86 12.61 1.82
C TYR A 136 -29.81 11.52 2.32
N ARG A 137 -30.17 10.57 1.44
CA ARG A 137 -30.96 9.38 1.81
C ARG A 137 -30.32 8.62 2.97
N TYR A 138 -29.01 8.41 2.93
CA TYR A 138 -28.30 7.74 4.02
C TYR A 138 -28.43 8.52 5.34
N ALA A 139 -28.20 9.83 5.32
CA ALA A 139 -28.20 10.67 6.52
C ALA A 139 -29.57 10.71 7.22
N VAL A 140 -30.66 10.74 6.45
CA VAL A 140 -32.04 10.83 6.96
C VAL A 140 -32.67 9.47 7.27
N SER A 141 -32.12 8.38 6.75
CA SER A 141 -32.61 7.04 7.06
C SER A 141 -32.50 6.73 8.56
N ALA A 142 -33.46 5.97 9.09
CA ALA A 142 -33.41 5.49 10.47
C ALA A 142 -32.22 4.55 10.67
N ASP A 143 -31.58 4.63 11.83
CA ASP A 143 -30.43 3.78 12.18
C ASP A 143 -30.88 2.31 12.25
N ASP A 144 -30.06 1.41 11.72
CA ASP A 144 -30.29 -0.04 11.59
C ASP A 144 -31.53 -0.43 10.76
N SER A 145 -32.08 0.51 9.99
CA SER A 145 -33.24 0.25 9.14
C SER A 145 -32.89 -0.56 7.90
N LYS A 146 -33.91 -1.21 7.32
CA LYS A 146 -33.76 -1.90 6.03
C LYS A 146 -33.32 -0.93 4.92
N GLU A 147 -33.86 0.28 4.91
CA GLU A 147 -33.49 1.33 3.96
C GLU A 147 -32.00 1.72 4.09
N GLU A 148 -31.52 1.92 5.32
CA GLU A 148 -30.10 2.21 5.55
C GLU A 148 -29.21 1.09 4.99
N LYS A 149 -29.57 -0.17 5.26
CA LYS A 149 -28.83 -1.32 4.77
C LYS A 149 -28.82 -1.39 3.25
N GLU A 150 -29.93 -1.08 2.59
CA GLU A 150 -30.03 -1.03 1.12
C GLU A 150 -29.15 0.08 0.53
N ILE A 151 -29.16 1.26 1.12
CA ILE A 151 -28.31 2.40 0.70
C ILE A 151 -26.82 2.06 0.88
N LEU A 152 -26.43 1.49 2.02
CA LEU A 152 -25.06 1.03 2.26
C LEU A 152 -24.66 -0.08 1.28
N THR A 153 -25.61 -0.96 0.91
CA THR A 153 -25.37 -2.00 -0.09
C THR A 153 -25.04 -1.40 -1.45
N GLU A 154 -25.84 -0.42 -1.89
CA GLU A 154 -25.62 0.32 -3.13
C GLU A 154 -24.26 1.03 -3.12
N ALA A 155 -23.97 1.79 -2.06
CA ALA A 155 -22.74 2.55 -1.90
C ALA A 155 -21.49 1.66 -1.92
N PHE A 156 -21.48 0.57 -1.14
CA PHE A 156 -20.32 -0.33 -1.05
C PHE A 156 -20.12 -1.14 -2.33
N LEU A 157 -21.19 -1.59 -3.00
CA LEU A 157 -21.04 -2.28 -4.28
C LEU A 157 -20.65 -1.36 -5.44
N SER A 158 -20.91 -0.06 -5.34
CA SER A 158 -20.38 0.92 -6.31
C SER A 158 -18.86 1.09 -6.16
N TYR A 159 -18.30 0.81 -4.99
CA TYR A 159 -16.87 0.97 -4.69
C TYR A 159 -16.06 -0.28 -5.12
N PRO A 160 -15.21 -0.18 -6.15
CA PRO A 160 -14.55 -1.36 -6.75
C PRO A 160 -13.74 -2.22 -5.76
N PRO A 161 -12.96 -1.67 -4.81
CA PRO A 161 -12.13 -2.48 -3.90
C PRO A 161 -12.96 -3.40 -2.98
N VAL A 162 -14.20 -3.02 -2.65
CA VAL A 162 -15.13 -3.92 -1.95
C VAL A 162 -15.45 -5.13 -2.82
N CYS A 163 -15.72 -4.91 -4.11
CA CYS A 163 -16.00 -5.98 -5.05
C CYS A 163 -14.78 -6.89 -5.24
N ARG A 164 -13.57 -6.31 -5.28
CA ARG A 164 -12.32 -7.10 -5.32
C ARG A 164 -12.22 -8.07 -4.16
N ILE A 165 -12.40 -7.59 -2.92
CA ILE A 165 -12.28 -8.45 -1.73
C ILE A 165 -13.35 -9.54 -1.74
N LEU A 166 -14.60 -9.21 -2.08
CA LEU A 166 -15.66 -10.21 -2.18
C LEU A 166 -15.35 -11.26 -3.26
N SER A 167 -14.82 -10.87 -4.42
CA SER A 167 -14.41 -11.78 -5.48
C SER A 167 -13.24 -12.68 -5.09
N LEU A 168 -12.24 -12.16 -4.38
CA LEU A 168 -11.13 -12.98 -3.88
C LEU A 168 -11.60 -14.07 -2.90
N LEU A 169 -12.64 -13.77 -2.12
CA LEU A 169 -13.22 -14.70 -1.14
C LEU A 169 -14.35 -15.58 -1.72
N GLU A 170 -14.69 -15.46 -3.01
CA GLU A 170 -15.89 -16.05 -3.61
C GLU A 170 -15.95 -17.58 -3.49
N ASP A 171 -14.81 -18.25 -3.57
CA ASP A 171 -14.70 -19.71 -3.44
C ASP A 171 -15.08 -20.22 -2.03
N GLY A 172 -15.16 -19.31 -1.05
CA GLY A 172 -15.51 -19.61 0.33
C GLY A 172 -14.34 -20.07 1.18
N LYS A 173 -13.10 -20.08 0.68
CA LYS A 173 -11.92 -20.33 1.51
C LYS A 173 -11.59 -19.09 2.33
N SER A 174 -11.00 -19.31 3.49
CA SER A 174 -10.49 -18.21 4.30
C SER A 174 -9.18 -17.69 3.71
N MET A 175 -9.02 -16.38 3.67
CA MET A 175 -7.78 -15.71 3.27
C MET A 175 -7.31 -14.74 4.35
N THR A 176 -6.02 -14.69 4.62
CA THR A 176 -5.43 -13.70 5.51
C THR A 176 -5.44 -12.31 4.89
N LYS A 177 -5.21 -11.26 5.69
CA LYS A 177 -5.01 -9.91 5.16
C LYS A 177 -3.87 -9.82 4.14
N PHE A 178 -2.83 -10.64 4.28
CA PHE A 178 -1.65 -10.64 3.39
C PHE A 178 -1.95 -11.32 2.05
N GLU A 179 -2.66 -12.45 2.07
CA GLU A 179 -3.08 -13.16 0.85
C GLU A 179 -4.03 -12.31 -0.02
N ILE A 180 -4.86 -11.48 0.62
CA ILE A 180 -5.72 -10.52 -0.09
C ILE A 180 -4.90 -9.28 -0.48
N GLY A 181 -4.06 -8.77 0.42
CA GLY A 181 -3.30 -7.52 0.27
C GLY A 181 -2.34 -7.56 -0.92
N CYS A 182 -1.67 -8.69 -1.16
CA CYS A 182 -0.78 -8.88 -2.30
C CYS A 182 -1.50 -8.95 -3.66
N GLN A 183 -2.84 -8.90 -3.65
CA GLN A 183 -3.72 -8.96 -4.82
C GLN A 183 -4.67 -7.75 -4.90
N LEU A 184 -4.44 -6.72 -4.09
CA LEU A 184 -5.28 -5.53 -3.96
C LEU A 184 -4.53 -4.26 -4.38
N GLY A 185 -5.11 -3.51 -5.33
CA GLY A 185 -4.51 -2.26 -5.81
C GLY A 185 -3.55 -2.43 -6.98
N PHE A 186 -2.79 -1.37 -7.28
CA PHE A 186 -1.74 -1.39 -8.30
C PHE A 186 -0.45 -1.97 -7.69
N VAL A 187 -0.45 -3.29 -7.51
CA VAL A 187 0.66 -4.08 -6.94
C VAL A 187 1.96 -3.77 -7.69
N GLY A 188 3.05 -3.60 -6.95
CA GLY A 188 4.33 -3.14 -7.51
C GLY A 188 4.58 -1.64 -7.38
N GLU A 189 3.63 -0.88 -6.81
CA GLU A 189 3.81 0.54 -6.48
C GLU A 189 3.88 0.78 -4.98
N ALA A 190 4.62 1.82 -4.54
CA ALA A 190 4.75 2.22 -3.13
C ALA A 190 3.42 2.49 -2.41
N GLY A 191 2.35 2.74 -3.17
CA GLY A 191 0.98 2.93 -2.67
C GLY A 191 0.25 1.63 -2.30
N PHE A 192 0.78 0.48 -2.68
CA PHE A 192 0.11 -0.83 -2.63
C PHE A 192 1.08 -1.94 -2.22
N THR A 193 1.76 -1.74 -1.09
CA THR A 193 2.66 -2.73 -0.49
C THR A 193 1.89 -3.74 0.34
N SER A 194 2.31 -5.00 0.31
CA SER A 194 1.82 -6.07 1.19
C SER A 194 3.00 -6.81 1.76
N ILE A 195 2.94 -7.15 3.05
CA ILE A 195 4.03 -7.87 3.70
C ILE A 195 3.96 -9.34 3.31
N PRO A 196 5.08 -9.96 2.92
CA PRO A 196 5.15 -11.39 2.68
C PRO A 196 4.71 -12.20 3.89
N GLN A 197 3.70 -13.03 3.71
CA GLN A 197 3.14 -13.84 4.78
C GLN A 197 4.16 -14.78 5.42
N ALA A 198 5.10 -15.32 4.63
CA ALA A 198 6.13 -16.22 5.14
C ALA A 198 7.05 -15.52 6.18
N LEU A 199 7.37 -14.25 5.97
CA LEU A 199 8.16 -13.46 6.93
C LEU A 199 7.40 -13.18 8.22
N ILE A 200 6.07 -13.03 8.16
CA ILE A 200 5.24 -12.94 9.36
C ILE A 200 5.31 -14.23 10.17
N LEU A 201 5.16 -15.38 9.53
CA LEU A 201 5.21 -16.69 10.20
C LEU A 201 6.57 -16.96 10.84
N GLN A 202 7.63 -16.60 10.14
CA GLN A 202 8.98 -16.68 10.68
C GLN A 202 9.14 -15.79 11.92
N GLY A 203 8.74 -14.51 11.83
CA GLY A 203 8.80 -13.60 12.97
C GLY A 203 8.01 -14.14 14.18
N LEU A 204 6.83 -14.71 13.95
CA LEU A 204 5.99 -15.28 15.00
C LEU A 204 6.63 -16.49 15.68
N ASN A 205 7.37 -17.31 14.93
CA ASN A 205 8.09 -18.45 15.47
C ASN A 205 9.25 -18.03 16.39
N THR A 206 9.89 -16.90 16.09
CA THR A 206 10.99 -16.35 16.90
C THR A 206 10.54 -15.46 18.06
N ALA A 207 9.29 -15.00 18.04
CA ALA A 207 8.76 -14.11 19.07
C ALA A 207 8.64 -14.85 20.41
N THR A 208 9.28 -14.31 21.44
CA THR A 208 9.36 -14.93 22.77
C THR A 208 8.28 -14.42 23.71
N THR A 209 7.65 -13.30 23.39
CA THR A 209 6.61 -12.67 24.20
C THR A 209 5.28 -12.51 23.44
N THR A 210 4.19 -12.48 24.19
CA THR A 210 2.85 -12.18 23.63
C THR A 210 2.79 -10.80 22.98
N ASP A 211 3.52 -9.82 23.53
CA ASP A 211 3.55 -8.46 22.99
C ASP A 211 4.26 -8.38 21.64
N GLU A 212 5.39 -9.08 21.48
CA GLU A 212 6.08 -9.23 20.19
C GLU A 212 5.16 -9.89 19.15
N ARG A 213 4.48 -10.98 19.52
CA ARG A 213 3.52 -11.66 18.64
C ARG A 213 2.36 -10.74 18.24
N ASN A 214 1.80 -10.00 19.19
CA ASN A 214 0.70 -9.06 18.93
C ASN A 214 1.13 -7.92 18.00
N LYS A 215 2.34 -7.38 18.20
CA LYS A 215 2.92 -6.34 17.34
C LYS A 215 3.16 -6.85 15.92
N LEU A 216 3.62 -8.09 15.76
CA LEU A 216 3.75 -8.72 14.44
C LEU A 216 2.40 -8.87 13.74
N LEU A 217 1.38 -9.39 14.43
CA LEU A 217 0.06 -9.58 13.83
C LEU A 217 -0.68 -8.27 13.55
N SER A 218 -0.50 -7.24 14.39
CA SER A 218 -1.32 -6.03 14.34
C SER A 218 -0.65 -4.85 13.63
N ASP A 219 0.66 -4.65 13.87
CA ASP A 219 1.38 -3.43 13.46
C ASP A 219 2.37 -3.67 12.31
N THR A 220 2.59 -4.93 11.95
CA THR A 220 3.41 -5.31 10.80
C THR A 220 2.50 -5.56 9.62
N GLU A 221 2.24 -4.49 8.86
CA GLU A 221 1.37 -4.53 7.70
C GLU A 221 1.76 -3.46 6.67
N GLY A 222 1.68 -3.84 5.39
CA GLY A 222 1.86 -2.96 4.26
C GLY A 222 0.65 -2.06 4.03
N THR A 223 0.75 -1.20 3.03
CA THR A 223 -0.32 -0.24 2.70
C THR A 223 -1.60 -0.96 2.23
N SER A 224 -1.48 -2.02 1.42
CA SER A 224 -2.61 -2.83 0.95
C SER A 224 -3.21 -3.70 2.06
N ASP A 225 -2.40 -4.24 2.96
CA ASP A 225 -2.88 -5.01 4.11
C ASP A 225 -3.78 -4.16 5.02
N LYS A 226 -3.42 -2.88 5.21
CA LYS A 226 -4.25 -1.87 5.88
C LYS A 226 -5.58 -1.65 5.18
N TYR A 227 -5.57 -1.52 3.85
CA TYR A 227 -6.81 -1.40 3.06
C TYR A 227 -7.71 -2.61 3.24
N VAL A 228 -7.15 -3.83 3.20
CA VAL A 228 -7.91 -5.06 3.45
C VAL A 228 -8.56 -5.03 4.83
N ARG A 229 -7.79 -4.74 5.88
CA ARG A 229 -8.30 -4.70 7.25
C ARG A 229 -9.42 -3.67 7.42
N THR A 230 -9.27 -2.49 6.82
CA THR A 230 -10.28 -1.44 6.82
C THR A 230 -11.54 -1.84 6.07
N ILE A 231 -11.43 -2.32 4.83
CA ILE A 231 -12.60 -2.70 4.03
C ILE A 231 -13.32 -3.91 4.64
N CYS A 232 -12.59 -4.93 5.09
CA CYS A 232 -13.17 -6.09 5.76
C CYS A 232 -13.91 -5.71 7.05
N ALA A 233 -13.49 -4.67 7.77
CA ALA A 233 -14.27 -4.16 8.91
C ALA A 233 -15.68 -3.70 8.48
N TRP A 234 -15.79 -3.01 7.34
CA TRP A 234 -17.08 -2.57 6.79
C TRP A 234 -17.93 -3.77 6.36
N LEU A 235 -17.32 -4.73 5.65
CA LEU A 235 -18.01 -5.93 5.18
C LEU A 235 -18.49 -6.82 6.31
N LYS A 236 -17.76 -6.85 7.45
CA LYS A 236 -18.19 -7.50 8.69
C LYS A 236 -19.41 -6.82 9.30
N SER A 237 -19.42 -5.49 9.36
CA SER A 237 -20.60 -4.74 9.83
C SER A 237 -21.84 -5.03 8.98
N MET A 238 -21.66 -5.24 7.68
CA MET A 238 -22.73 -5.66 6.76
C MET A 238 -23.04 -7.16 6.78
N ARG A 239 -22.30 -7.96 7.56
CA ARG A 239 -22.36 -9.43 7.62
C ARG A 239 -22.09 -10.14 6.29
N TRP A 240 -21.38 -9.50 5.36
CA TRP A 240 -21.00 -10.09 4.07
C TRP A 240 -19.72 -10.92 4.17
N VAL A 241 -18.87 -10.57 5.14
CA VAL A 241 -17.62 -11.27 5.45
C VAL A 241 -17.59 -11.52 6.94
N MET A 242 -17.02 -12.66 7.35
CA MET A 242 -16.71 -12.96 8.74
C MET A 242 -15.20 -13.02 8.93
N GLN A 243 -14.74 -12.63 10.12
CA GLN A 243 -13.34 -12.83 10.51
C GLN A 243 -13.21 -14.21 11.15
N VAL A 244 -12.22 -14.97 10.69
CA VAL A 244 -11.90 -16.31 11.17
C VAL A 244 -10.41 -16.39 11.45
N SER A 245 -10.01 -17.29 12.34
CA SER A 245 -8.61 -17.67 12.48
C SER A 245 -8.26 -18.66 11.38
N LYS A 246 -7.10 -18.50 10.76
CA LYS A 246 -6.58 -19.41 9.73
C LYS A 246 -5.21 -19.89 10.17
N GLU A 247 -5.03 -21.21 10.25
CA GLU A 247 -3.70 -21.80 10.33
C GLU A 247 -3.04 -21.68 8.96
N VAL A 248 -1.80 -21.21 8.96
CA VAL A 248 -1.02 -20.96 7.75
C VAL A 248 0.33 -21.60 7.90
N THR A 249 0.76 -22.31 6.87
CA THR A 249 2.09 -22.90 6.76
C THR A 249 2.85 -22.25 5.62
N ALA A 250 4.12 -21.88 5.85
CA ALA A 250 5.05 -21.47 4.82
C ALA A 250 6.36 -22.25 4.94
N ASP A 251 6.89 -22.68 3.81
CA ASP A 251 8.22 -23.28 3.70
C ASP A 251 9.21 -22.22 3.23
N LEU A 252 10.23 -21.94 4.03
CA LEU A 252 11.31 -20.99 3.71
C LEU A 252 12.61 -21.70 3.29
N GLY A 253 12.54 -22.99 2.92
CA GLY A 253 13.68 -23.75 2.37
C GLY A 253 14.70 -24.23 3.41
N TYR A 254 14.68 -23.68 4.63
CA TYR A 254 15.44 -24.17 5.78
C TYR A 254 14.52 -24.71 6.89
N MET A 255 13.31 -24.13 7.03
CA MET A 255 12.30 -24.57 7.98
C MET A 255 10.89 -24.31 7.46
N THR A 256 9.98 -25.20 7.85
CA THR A 256 8.54 -25.00 7.70
C THR A 256 8.00 -24.28 8.94
N HIS A 257 7.37 -23.13 8.75
CA HIS A 257 6.73 -22.37 9.81
C HIS A 257 5.22 -22.48 9.71
N THR A 258 4.57 -22.87 10.80
CA THR A 258 3.11 -22.90 10.92
C THR A 258 2.67 -22.05 12.10
N ASP A 259 1.71 -21.15 11.89
CA ASP A 259 1.09 -20.36 12.95
C ASP A 259 -0.36 -19.98 12.56
N ILE A 260 -1.11 -19.42 13.51
CA ILE A 260 -2.49 -18.98 13.34
C ILE A 260 -2.53 -17.47 13.12
N ILE A 261 -3.11 -17.05 11.99
CA ILE A 261 -3.36 -15.65 11.69
C ILE A 261 -4.86 -15.34 11.90
N ASN A 262 -5.14 -14.54 12.93
CA ASN A 262 -6.51 -14.16 13.31
C ASN A 262 -7.15 -13.13 12.37
N GLN A 263 -6.34 -12.36 11.64
CA GLN A 263 -6.83 -11.36 10.67
C GLN A 263 -7.04 -12.04 9.31
N SER A 264 -7.89 -13.07 9.34
CA SER A 264 -8.30 -13.82 8.16
C SER A 264 -9.80 -13.72 7.97
N TYR A 265 -10.25 -13.85 6.74
CA TYR A 265 -11.59 -13.46 6.32
C TYR A 265 -12.20 -14.53 5.43
N GLN A 266 -13.50 -14.73 5.56
CA GLN A 266 -14.27 -15.66 4.76
C GLN A 266 -15.59 -14.99 4.35
N ILE A 267 -16.01 -15.17 3.10
CA ILE A 267 -17.30 -14.65 2.64
C ILE A 267 -18.46 -15.45 3.28
N THR A 268 -19.52 -14.75 3.68
CA THR A 268 -20.74 -15.39 4.18
C THR A 268 -21.70 -15.75 3.05
N LEU A 269 -22.76 -16.51 3.35
CA LEU A 269 -23.83 -16.75 2.38
C LEU A 269 -24.48 -15.46 1.88
N GLU A 270 -24.63 -14.46 2.75
CA GLU A 270 -25.16 -13.14 2.37
C GLU A 270 -24.18 -12.42 1.45
N GLY A 271 -22.88 -12.44 1.76
CA GLY A 271 -21.85 -11.88 0.89
C GLY A 271 -21.86 -12.49 -0.51
N LYS A 272 -22.00 -13.82 -0.62
CA LYS A 272 -22.12 -14.50 -1.93
C LYS A 272 -23.37 -14.07 -2.69
N LYS A 273 -24.50 -13.85 -2.02
CA LYS A 273 -25.74 -13.36 -2.67
C LYS A 273 -25.55 -11.95 -3.22
N ILE A 274 -24.97 -11.06 -2.41
CA ILE A 274 -24.73 -9.66 -2.77
C ILE A 274 -23.68 -9.53 -3.88
N LEU A 275 -22.65 -10.37 -3.89
CA LEU A 275 -21.63 -10.40 -4.96
C LEU A 275 -22.23 -10.63 -6.36
N LYS A 276 -23.31 -11.41 -6.47
CA LYS A 276 -24.02 -11.62 -7.75
C LYS A 276 -24.61 -10.33 -8.33
N TYR A 277 -24.93 -9.35 -7.49
CA TYR A 277 -25.38 -8.02 -7.93
C TYR A 277 -24.23 -7.22 -8.54
N ALA A 278 -23.00 -7.42 -8.05
CA ALA A 278 -21.81 -6.79 -8.61
C ALA A 278 -21.32 -7.45 -9.90
N THR A 279 -21.45 -8.78 -10.05
CA THR A 279 -20.96 -9.51 -11.23
C THR A 279 -21.98 -9.58 -12.38
N GLY A 280 -23.21 -9.11 -12.18
CA GLY A 280 -24.26 -9.14 -13.21
C GLY A 280 -24.76 -10.54 -13.57
N THR A 281 -24.51 -11.52 -12.71
CA THR A 281 -25.02 -12.90 -12.83
C THR A 281 -26.43 -13.04 -12.23
N SER A 282 -26.97 -11.97 -11.64
CA SER A 282 -28.32 -11.92 -11.10
C SER A 282 -29.30 -11.27 -12.09
N LYS A 283 -30.61 -11.46 -11.85
CA LYS A 283 -31.68 -10.74 -12.55
C LYS A 283 -31.70 -9.22 -12.32
N TYR A 284 -30.99 -8.73 -11.30
CA TYR A 284 -30.94 -7.31 -10.96
C TYR A 284 -29.90 -6.59 -11.80
N LYS A 285 -30.19 -5.32 -12.13
CA LYS A 285 -29.26 -4.42 -12.82
C LYS A 285 -27.94 -4.37 -12.03
N ARG A 286 -26.82 -4.50 -12.74
CA ARG A 286 -25.50 -4.30 -12.15
C ARG A 286 -25.37 -2.87 -11.62
N ILE A 287 -24.81 -2.73 -10.43
CA ILE A 287 -24.53 -1.43 -9.83
C ILE A 287 -23.34 -0.79 -10.55
N ASP A 288 -23.50 0.45 -10.98
CA ASP A 288 -22.45 1.23 -11.64
C ASP A 288 -21.26 1.39 -10.69
N LYS A 289 -20.05 1.20 -11.22
CA LYS A 289 -18.81 1.34 -10.46
C LYS A 289 -18.37 2.78 -10.43
N ARG A 290 -18.22 3.31 -9.22
CA ARG A 290 -17.68 4.65 -8.99
C ARG A 290 -16.16 4.58 -9.00
N VAL A 291 -15.54 5.11 -10.06
CA VAL A 291 -14.08 5.20 -10.18
C VAL A 291 -13.70 6.67 -10.26
N MET A 292 -12.85 7.13 -9.35
CA MET A 292 -12.33 8.50 -9.36
C MET A 292 -10.95 8.53 -10.00
N TRP A 293 -10.62 9.63 -10.68
CA TRP A 293 -9.26 9.83 -11.20
C TRP A 293 -8.19 9.69 -10.09
N ASP A 294 -8.45 10.20 -8.88
CA ASP A 294 -7.49 10.12 -7.77
C ASP A 294 -7.23 8.70 -7.24
N MET A 295 -8.13 7.75 -7.53
CA MET A 295 -8.04 6.35 -7.12
C MET A 295 -6.94 5.59 -7.87
N LEU A 296 -6.60 6.05 -9.07
CA LEU A 296 -5.79 5.30 -10.03
C LEU A 296 -4.28 5.36 -9.76
N ALA A 297 -3.83 6.12 -8.77
CA ALA A 297 -2.48 6.07 -8.18
C ALA A 297 -2.46 6.92 -6.89
N THR A 298 -1.62 6.58 -5.90
CA THR A 298 -1.64 7.26 -4.59
C THR A 298 -0.34 8.02 -4.29
N LYS A 299 0.76 7.29 -4.08
CA LYS A 299 2.06 7.82 -3.63
C LYS A 299 3.04 8.25 -4.73
N PRO A 300 3.12 7.61 -5.92
CA PRO A 300 4.14 7.94 -6.92
C PRO A 300 4.23 9.44 -7.24
N SER A 301 5.44 9.94 -7.47
CA SER A 301 5.70 11.37 -7.74
C SER A 301 5.00 11.85 -9.02
N ASP A 302 4.94 10.99 -10.03
CA ASP A 302 4.24 11.16 -11.30
C ASP A 302 2.82 10.57 -11.32
N ARG A 303 2.18 10.40 -10.15
CA ARG A 303 0.81 9.87 -10.05
C ARG A 303 -0.20 10.48 -11.02
N ASN A 304 -0.06 11.76 -11.42
CA ASN A 304 -0.96 12.37 -12.40
C ASN A 304 -0.85 11.71 -13.78
N TYR A 305 0.37 11.37 -14.21
CA TYR A 305 0.64 10.65 -15.44
C TYR A 305 -0.02 9.25 -15.39
N LEU A 306 0.23 8.51 -14.32
CA LEU A 306 -0.36 7.18 -14.11
C LEU A 306 -1.89 7.24 -14.10
N ARG A 307 -2.48 8.20 -13.36
CA ARG A 307 -3.93 8.39 -13.29
C ARG A 307 -4.53 8.75 -14.66
N ASN A 308 -3.88 9.61 -15.43
CA ASN A 308 -4.31 9.96 -16.78
C ASN A 308 -4.27 8.76 -17.72
N ARG A 309 -3.14 8.04 -17.75
CA ARG A 309 -2.95 6.83 -18.58
C ARG A 309 -4.02 5.79 -18.29
N ARG A 310 -4.22 5.46 -17.01
CA ARG A 310 -5.24 4.51 -16.56
C ARG A 310 -6.66 4.99 -16.83
N THR A 311 -6.90 6.30 -16.78
CA THR A 311 -8.21 6.86 -17.16
C THR A 311 -8.50 6.67 -18.65
N TYR A 312 -7.53 6.98 -19.52
CA TYR A 312 -7.67 6.73 -20.96
C TYR A 312 -7.85 5.24 -21.25
N LEU A 313 -7.07 4.38 -20.59
CA LEU A 313 -7.20 2.92 -20.67
C LEU A 313 -8.63 2.46 -20.32
N ILE A 314 -9.16 2.88 -19.17
CA ILE A 314 -10.52 2.53 -18.74
C ILE A 314 -11.54 2.99 -19.78
N LYS A 315 -11.49 4.27 -20.18
CA LYS A 315 -12.45 4.82 -21.16
C LYS A 315 -12.40 4.08 -22.49
N PHE A 316 -11.22 3.66 -22.94
CA PHE A 316 -11.06 2.91 -24.18
C PHE A 316 -11.60 1.47 -24.07
N LEU A 317 -11.25 0.77 -22.98
CA LEU A 317 -11.67 -0.61 -22.72
C LEU A 317 -13.16 -0.77 -22.38
N SER A 318 -13.83 0.28 -21.91
CA SER A 318 -15.28 0.26 -21.65
C SER A 318 -16.15 0.14 -22.91
N THR A 319 -15.59 0.35 -24.11
CA THR A 319 -16.35 0.36 -25.36
C THR A 319 -16.44 -1.02 -26.01
N THR A 320 -15.31 -1.61 -26.36
CA THR A 320 -15.20 -2.89 -27.07
C THR A 320 -13.92 -3.63 -26.66
N TYR A 321 -13.78 -4.87 -27.14
CA TYR A 321 -12.55 -5.65 -26.97
C TYR A 321 -11.40 -5.00 -27.73
N ARG A 322 -10.25 -4.87 -27.05
CA ARG A 322 -9.03 -4.26 -27.60
C ARG A 322 -7.79 -5.10 -27.32
N SER A 323 -6.91 -5.25 -28.30
CA SER A 323 -5.58 -5.84 -28.10
C SER A 323 -4.63 -4.86 -27.41
N LEU A 324 -3.50 -5.36 -26.90
CA LEU A 324 -2.46 -4.50 -26.31
C LEU A 324 -1.90 -3.50 -27.34
N ASP A 325 -1.78 -3.87 -28.61
CA ASP A 325 -1.31 -2.98 -29.68
C ASP A 325 -2.28 -1.82 -29.95
N GLU A 326 -3.59 -2.10 -29.94
CA GLU A 326 -4.61 -1.05 -30.09
C GLU A 326 -4.58 -0.07 -28.92
N ILE A 327 -4.35 -0.57 -27.70
CA ILE A 327 -4.27 0.25 -26.49
C ILE A 327 -3.03 1.16 -26.54
N VAL A 328 -1.87 0.60 -26.89
CA VAL A 328 -0.62 1.39 -27.06
C VAL A 328 -0.82 2.47 -28.13
N SER A 329 -1.41 2.12 -29.27
CA SER A 329 -1.71 3.06 -30.34
C SER A 329 -2.68 4.16 -29.88
N HIS A 330 -3.70 3.81 -29.10
CA HIS A 330 -4.63 4.77 -28.53
C HIS A 330 -3.94 5.76 -27.58
N LEU A 331 -3.11 5.26 -26.67
CA LEU A 331 -2.36 6.11 -25.72
C LEU A 331 -1.38 7.04 -26.44
N LEU A 332 -0.77 6.59 -27.53
CA LEU A 332 0.08 7.43 -28.37
C LEU A 332 -0.71 8.64 -28.92
N THR A 333 -1.97 8.46 -29.33
CA THR A 333 -2.84 9.60 -29.75
C THR A 333 -3.16 10.58 -28.61
N LYS A 334 -2.92 10.19 -27.35
CA LYS A 334 -3.05 11.02 -26.15
C LYS A 334 -1.71 11.59 -25.68
N GLY A 335 -0.64 11.42 -26.45
CA GLY A 335 0.71 11.88 -26.10
C GLY A 335 1.41 11.02 -25.05
N MET A 336 1.01 9.75 -24.90
CA MET A 336 1.58 8.82 -23.92
C MET A 336 2.22 7.64 -24.64
N THR A 337 3.55 7.53 -24.56
CA THR A 337 4.31 6.43 -25.14
C THR A 337 4.50 5.33 -24.11
N GLU A 338 3.95 4.15 -24.37
CA GLU A 338 3.93 3.03 -23.44
C GLU A 338 4.17 1.70 -24.16
N ASP A 339 4.69 0.72 -23.44
CA ASP A 339 4.90 -0.65 -23.93
C ASP A 339 3.82 -1.62 -23.43
N LYS A 340 3.77 -2.80 -24.07
CA LYS A 340 2.78 -3.84 -23.76
C LYS A 340 2.88 -4.37 -22.33
N GLY A 341 4.07 -4.48 -21.76
CA GLY A 341 4.28 -4.95 -20.39
C GLY A 341 3.66 -3.97 -19.40
N THR A 342 3.91 -2.67 -19.60
CA THR A 342 3.32 -1.60 -18.80
C THR A 342 1.80 -1.58 -18.88
N ILE A 343 1.22 -1.80 -20.06
CA ILE A 343 -0.25 -1.90 -20.22
C ILE A 343 -0.81 -3.16 -19.57
N SER A 344 -0.09 -4.28 -19.65
CA SER A 344 -0.48 -5.53 -18.98
C SER A 344 -0.54 -5.36 -17.46
N ASP A 345 0.47 -4.73 -16.86
CA ASP A 345 0.49 -4.40 -15.43
C ASP A 345 -0.66 -3.47 -15.05
N ASP A 346 -0.96 -2.45 -15.87
CA ASP A 346 -2.10 -1.57 -15.64
C ASP A 346 -3.44 -2.31 -15.69
N ILE A 347 -3.66 -3.18 -16.68
CA ILE A 347 -4.87 -4.02 -16.79
C ILE A 347 -5.00 -4.90 -15.55
N GLN A 348 -3.91 -5.54 -15.10
CA GLN A 348 -3.90 -6.33 -13.89
C GLN A 348 -4.21 -5.47 -12.66
N GLY A 349 -3.70 -4.25 -12.61
CA GLY A 349 -4.05 -3.25 -11.60
C GLY A 349 -5.55 -2.92 -11.59
N LEU A 350 -6.17 -2.72 -12.75
CA LEU A 350 -7.62 -2.49 -12.87
C LEU A 350 -8.43 -3.67 -12.31
N ILE A 351 -8.01 -4.90 -12.61
CA ILE A 351 -8.59 -6.12 -12.02
C ILE A 351 -8.40 -6.12 -10.50
N ASN A 352 -7.20 -5.80 -10.03
CA ASN A 352 -6.84 -5.78 -8.61
C ASN A 352 -7.51 -4.66 -7.81
N ILE A 353 -8.03 -3.61 -8.44
CA ILE A 353 -8.91 -2.64 -7.77
C ILE A 353 -10.39 -3.07 -7.79
N GLY A 354 -10.73 -4.13 -8.51
CA GLY A 354 -12.09 -4.69 -8.57
C GLY A 354 -12.93 -4.24 -9.76
N ILE A 355 -12.30 -3.76 -10.84
CA ILE A 355 -12.98 -3.57 -12.13
C ILE A 355 -13.04 -4.92 -12.86
N ASN A 356 -14.22 -5.28 -13.36
CA ASN A 356 -14.40 -6.49 -14.16
C ASN A 356 -13.85 -6.30 -15.59
N VAL A 357 -12.60 -6.70 -15.78
CA VAL A 357 -11.96 -6.78 -17.11
C VAL A 357 -12.08 -8.21 -17.63
N ASN A 358 -12.80 -8.39 -18.73
CA ASN A 358 -12.89 -9.67 -19.43
C ASN A 358 -11.79 -9.78 -20.49
N LYS A 359 -11.18 -10.97 -20.59
CA LYS A 359 -10.20 -11.32 -21.63
C LYS A 359 -10.83 -12.30 -22.61
N ASN A 360 -10.69 -12.04 -23.91
CA ASN A 360 -11.09 -12.93 -24.99
C ASN A 360 -9.94 -13.05 -26.01
N GLY A 361 -9.27 -14.20 -26.06
CA GLY A 361 -7.99 -14.33 -26.76
C GLY A 361 -6.98 -13.31 -26.22
N ASP A 362 -6.39 -12.52 -27.12
CA ASP A 362 -5.43 -11.46 -26.78
C ASP A 362 -6.07 -10.07 -26.63
N THR A 363 -7.39 -10.03 -26.47
CA THR A 363 -8.15 -8.77 -26.36
C THR A 363 -8.85 -8.64 -25.00
N PHE A 364 -9.05 -7.40 -24.57
CA PHE A 364 -9.58 -7.04 -23.25
C PHE A 364 -10.76 -6.09 -23.37
N LYS A 365 -11.74 -6.22 -22.48
CA LYS A 365 -12.90 -5.32 -22.38
C LYS A 365 -13.32 -5.13 -20.92
N ILE A 366 -13.65 -3.91 -20.52
CA ILE A 366 -14.29 -3.64 -19.23
C ILE A 366 -15.79 -3.92 -19.36
N MET A 367 -16.28 -4.80 -18.49
CA MET A 367 -17.68 -5.23 -18.46
C MET A 367 -18.54 -4.40 -17.51
N ASP A 368 -17.92 -3.57 -16.68
CA ASP A 368 -18.61 -2.70 -15.75
C ASP A 368 -18.97 -1.36 -16.38
N SER A 369 -20.11 -0.82 -15.98
CA SER A 369 -20.47 0.57 -16.20
C SER A 369 -19.69 1.42 -15.19
N ILE A 370 -18.90 2.39 -15.68
CA ILE A 370 -18.02 3.23 -14.86
C ILE A 370 -18.57 4.66 -14.79
N VAL A 371 -18.69 5.22 -13.58
CA VAL A 371 -19.16 6.58 -13.33
C VAL A 371 -18.18 7.38 -12.47
N GLY A 372 -18.18 8.71 -12.62
CA GLY A 372 -17.35 9.64 -11.84
C GLY A 372 -15.87 9.70 -12.25
N LEU A 373 -15.53 9.16 -13.42
CA LEU A 373 -14.17 9.09 -13.94
C LEU A 373 -13.89 10.20 -14.97
N ASP A 374 -13.43 11.34 -14.48
CA ASP A 374 -13.02 12.45 -15.33
C ASP A 374 -11.61 12.94 -15.00
N ILE A 375 -10.86 13.24 -16.06
CA ILE A 375 -9.53 13.85 -15.95
C ILE A 375 -9.74 15.32 -15.64
N PRO A 376 -9.21 15.84 -14.51
CA PRO A 376 -9.39 17.24 -14.16
C PRO A 376 -8.71 18.18 -15.17
N ASP A 377 -9.38 19.28 -15.53
CA ASP A 377 -8.87 20.24 -16.52
C ASP A 377 -7.51 20.82 -16.13
N SER A 378 -7.30 21.05 -14.83
CA SER A 378 -6.04 21.55 -14.26
C SER A 378 -4.82 20.65 -14.50
N VAL A 379 -5.00 19.39 -14.89
CA VAL A 379 -3.92 18.42 -15.11
C VAL A 379 -3.93 17.80 -16.52
N LYS A 380 -4.84 18.21 -17.41
CA LYS A 380 -4.90 17.70 -18.79
C LYS A 380 -3.63 18.00 -19.59
N SER A 381 -3.03 19.19 -19.40
CA SER A 381 -1.80 19.60 -20.09
C SER A 381 -0.52 19.27 -19.32
N ALA A 382 -0.54 19.28 -17.99
CA ALA A 382 0.63 19.06 -17.13
C ALA A 382 0.81 17.60 -16.66
N GLY A 383 -0.18 16.73 -16.85
CA GLY A 383 -0.14 15.32 -16.43
C GLY A 383 0.46 14.37 -17.47
N ALA A 384 1.31 14.86 -18.37
CA ALA A 384 1.90 14.08 -19.46
C ALA A 384 3.37 13.68 -19.22
N THR A 385 4.03 14.22 -18.20
CA THR A 385 5.44 13.93 -17.94
C THR A 385 5.58 12.72 -17.01
N LYS A 386 6.25 11.69 -17.52
CA LYS A 386 6.68 10.51 -16.75
C LYS A 386 7.91 10.87 -15.91
N SER A 387 7.99 10.36 -14.68
CA SER A 387 9.19 10.56 -13.85
C SER A 387 10.36 9.71 -14.33
N ASP A 388 11.58 10.13 -14.01
CA ASP A 388 12.80 9.32 -14.26
C ASP A 388 12.70 7.93 -13.62
N LEU A 389 12.10 7.85 -12.42
CA LEU A 389 11.87 6.60 -11.72
C LEU A 389 10.90 5.67 -12.46
N SER A 390 9.83 6.22 -13.05
CA SER A 390 8.91 5.44 -13.87
C SER A 390 9.52 5.02 -15.20
N LEU A 391 10.35 5.87 -15.82
CA LEU A 391 11.11 5.50 -17.03
C LEU A 391 12.08 4.36 -16.73
N LEU A 392 12.79 4.44 -15.60
CA LEU A 392 13.65 3.36 -15.13
C LEU A 392 12.86 2.07 -14.91
N LYS A 393 11.70 2.13 -14.24
CA LYS A 393 10.84 0.95 -14.06
C LYS A 393 10.39 0.35 -15.39
N ASP A 394 10.09 1.14 -16.42
CA ASP A 394 9.73 0.58 -17.73
C ASP A 394 10.90 -0.11 -18.42
N ASP A 395 12.11 0.47 -18.34
CA ASP A 395 13.30 -0.15 -18.90
C ASP A 395 13.57 -1.51 -18.23
N ILE A 396 13.48 -1.54 -16.89
CA ILE A 396 13.67 -2.78 -16.14
C ILE A 396 12.54 -3.78 -16.39
N ARG A 397 11.28 -3.34 -16.45
CA ARG A 397 10.13 -4.21 -16.77
C ARG A 397 10.33 -5.00 -18.07
N LYS A 398 10.97 -4.42 -19.09
CA LYS A 398 11.25 -5.11 -20.36
C LYS A 398 12.31 -6.20 -20.24
N LYS A 399 13.14 -6.13 -19.20
CA LYS A 399 14.24 -7.07 -18.94
C LYS A 399 13.80 -8.21 -18.00
N LEU A 400 12.79 -7.98 -17.17
CA LEU A 400 12.25 -8.99 -16.24
C LEU A 400 11.24 -9.90 -16.94
N ASN A 401 11.63 -11.14 -17.22
CA ASN A 401 10.76 -12.13 -17.84
C ASN A 401 10.45 -13.32 -16.91
N HIS A 402 11.29 -13.55 -15.91
CA HIS A 402 11.17 -14.65 -14.96
C HIS A 402 10.87 -14.15 -13.54
N ILE A 403 11.18 -12.88 -13.26
CA ILE A 403 10.88 -12.23 -11.97
C ILE A 403 9.50 -11.58 -12.00
N ASN A 404 8.71 -11.83 -10.96
CA ASN A 404 7.41 -11.19 -10.77
C ASN A 404 7.55 -9.65 -10.68
N HIS A 405 6.79 -8.93 -11.51
CA HIS A 405 6.80 -7.45 -11.55
C HIS A 405 6.40 -6.77 -10.23
N LYS A 406 5.84 -7.50 -9.25
CA LYS A 406 5.63 -6.96 -7.89
C LYS A 406 6.91 -6.39 -7.29
N TYR A 407 8.08 -6.94 -7.65
CA TYR A 407 9.38 -6.50 -7.11
C TYR A 407 9.90 -5.20 -7.73
N LEU A 408 9.27 -4.67 -8.78
CA LEU A 408 9.57 -3.31 -9.27
C LEU A 408 9.34 -2.24 -8.19
N VAL A 409 8.58 -2.56 -7.14
CA VAL A 409 8.41 -1.70 -5.97
C VAL A 409 9.73 -1.41 -5.25
N LEU A 410 10.73 -2.30 -5.34
CA LEU A 410 12.06 -2.07 -4.76
C LEU A 410 12.71 -0.79 -5.29
N ILE A 411 12.47 -0.46 -6.57
CA ILE A 411 12.93 0.79 -7.19
C ILE A 411 12.22 1.98 -6.53
N ASP A 412 10.91 1.90 -6.23
CA ASP A 412 10.23 3.00 -5.53
C ASP A 412 10.71 3.14 -4.08
N LEU A 413 10.83 2.03 -3.37
CA LEU A 413 11.18 2.00 -1.95
C LEU A 413 12.63 2.43 -1.72
N GLY A 414 13.57 2.06 -2.59
CA GLY A 414 14.98 2.43 -2.47
C GLY A 414 15.22 3.95 -2.47
N PHE A 415 14.31 4.73 -3.06
CA PHE A 415 14.36 6.20 -3.11
C PHE A 415 13.41 6.89 -2.09
N ASP A 416 12.70 6.13 -1.25
CA ASP A 416 11.83 6.67 -0.20
C ASP A 416 12.51 6.54 1.17
N GLY A 417 13.14 7.62 1.65
CA GLY A 417 13.83 7.66 2.95
C GLY A 417 12.95 7.40 4.19
N THR A 418 11.66 7.15 4.02
CA THR A 418 10.75 6.73 5.09
C THR A 418 10.32 5.26 4.99
N ALA A 419 10.84 4.53 4.00
CA ALA A 419 10.41 3.19 3.65
C ALA A 419 11.43 2.07 3.93
N ASP A 420 12.44 2.32 4.76
CA ASP A 420 13.51 1.35 5.11
C ASP A 420 12.94 -0.04 5.41
N ARG A 421 11.95 -0.11 6.31
CA ARG A 421 11.31 -1.37 6.72
C ARG A 421 10.66 -2.12 5.55
N ASP A 422 9.89 -1.43 4.72
CA ASP A 422 9.23 -2.05 3.56
C ASP A 422 10.29 -2.50 2.55
N TYR A 423 11.38 -1.74 2.40
CA TYR A 423 12.49 -2.06 1.51
C TYR A 423 13.25 -3.32 1.94
N GLU A 424 13.58 -3.46 3.22
CA GLU A 424 14.16 -4.67 3.82
C GLU A 424 13.27 -5.89 3.56
N LEU A 425 11.97 -5.78 3.84
CA LEU A 425 11.01 -6.88 3.70
C LEU A 425 10.89 -7.37 2.26
N GLN A 426 10.81 -6.45 1.29
CA GLN A 426 10.71 -6.81 -0.12
C GLN A 426 12.04 -7.38 -0.65
N THR A 427 13.19 -6.91 -0.13
CA THR A 427 14.50 -7.46 -0.47
C THR A 427 14.62 -8.90 0.01
N ALA A 428 14.24 -9.16 1.26
CA ALA A 428 14.24 -10.50 1.81
C ALA A 428 13.31 -11.44 1.02
N ASP A 429 12.09 -11.00 0.68
CA ASP A 429 11.13 -11.79 -0.10
C ASP A 429 11.62 -12.12 -1.51
N LEU A 430 12.30 -11.18 -2.18
CA LEU A 430 12.93 -11.44 -3.46
C LEU A 430 13.97 -12.55 -3.33
N LEU A 431 14.86 -12.45 -2.34
CA LEU A 431 15.94 -13.43 -2.19
C LEU A 431 15.41 -14.80 -1.72
N THR A 432 14.44 -14.84 -0.83
CA THR A 432 13.94 -16.11 -0.27
C THR A 432 12.79 -16.69 -1.08
N SER A 433 11.63 -16.04 -1.09
CA SER A 433 10.42 -16.59 -1.75
C SER A 433 10.55 -16.69 -3.27
N GLU A 434 11.15 -15.69 -3.93
CA GLU A 434 11.26 -15.68 -5.40
C GLU A 434 12.49 -16.46 -5.88
N LEU A 435 13.65 -16.24 -5.26
CA LEU A 435 14.92 -16.84 -5.67
C LEU A 435 15.32 -18.08 -4.87
N ALA A 436 14.51 -18.55 -3.91
CA ALA A 436 14.77 -19.77 -3.15
C ALA A 436 16.13 -19.82 -2.42
N PHE A 437 16.75 -18.68 -2.11
CA PHE A 437 17.84 -18.68 -1.14
C PHE A 437 17.30 -19.07 0.24
N LYS A 438 18.08 -19.84 0.99
CA LYS A 438 17.79 -20.07 2.40
C LYS A 438 18.17 -18.84 3.23
N GLY A 439 17.62 -18.72 4.43
CA GLY A 439 17.82 -17.57 5.31
C GLY A 439 16.61 -16.65 5.33
N ALA A 440 16.79 -15.41 5.80
CA ALA A 440 15.66 -14.53 6.09
C ALA A 440 16.01 -13.08 6.41
N ARG A 441 14.96 -12.27 6.51
CA ARG A 441 14.99 -10.97 7.19
C ARG A 441 15.19 -11.18 8.70
N LEU A 442 16.17 -10.50 9.27
CA LEU A 442 16.43 -10.47 10.70
C LEU A 442 15.94 -9.14 11.27
N GLY A 443 16.53 -8.02 10.82
CA GLY A 443 16.18 -6.67 11.24
C GLY A 443 16.34 -6.40 12.74
N ASP A 444 15.99 -5.17 13.15
CA ASP A 444 16.08 -4.65 14.52
C ASP A 444 17.52 -4.41 15.03
N SER A 445 17.64 -3.80 16.22
CA SER A 445 18.95 -3.43 16.77
C SER A 445 19.84 -4.66 17.02
N ARG A 446 21.11 -4.57 16.64
CA ARG A 446 22.15 -5.60 16.84
C ARG A 446 22.03 -6.85 15.96
N LYS A 447 21.37 -6.77 14.81
CA LYS A 447 21.36 -7.80 13.77
C LYS A 447 21.45 -7.11 12.40
N PRO A 448 22.06 -7.75 11.39
CA PRO A 448 21.94 -7.27 10.02
C PRO A 448 20.48 -7.31 9.55
N ASP A 449 20.15 -6.62 8.47
CA ASP A 449 18.77 -6.55 7.97
C ASP A 449 18.33 -7.89 7.37
N VAL A 450 19.15 -8.47 6.50
CA VAL A 450 18.86 -9.74 5.82
C VAL A 450 20.09 -10.63 5.81
N CYS A 451 19.90 -11.93 6.04
CA CYS A 451 20.93 -12.93 5.85
C CYS A 451 20.40 -14.04 4.95
N VAL A 452 21.11 -14.34 3.86
CA VAL A 452 20.74 -15.42 2.95
C VAL A 452 21.94 -16.28 2.59
N TYR A 453 21.70 -17.53 2.22
CA TYR A 453 22.75 -18.46 1.84
C TYR A 453 22.26 -19.49 0.82
N HIS A 454 23.22 -20.06 0.10
CA HIS A 454 23.02 -21.23 -0.75
C HIS A 454 24.29 -22.09 -0.69
N ASP A 455 24.11 -23.39 -0.47
CA ASP A 455 25.19 -24.35 -0.23
C ASP A 455 26.17 -23.86 0.87
N LYS A 456 27.43 -23.59 0.49
CA LYS A 456 28.51 -23.17 1.38
C LYS A 456 28.69 -21.65 1.46
N ASN A 457 27.92 -20.87 0.70
CA ASN A 457 28.08 -19.42 0.56
C ASN A 457 26.96 -18.68 1.28
N GLY A 458 27.32 -17.75 2.17
CA GLY A 458 26.41 -16.87 2.90
C GLY A 458 26.63 -15.40 2.58
N LEU A 459 25.55 -14.62 2.69
CA LEU A 459 25.53 -13.18 2.44
C LEU A 459 24.88 -12.47 3.63
N ILE A 460 25.57 -11.45 4.15
CA ILE A 460 25.10 -10.56 5.20
C ILE A 460 24.73 -9.22 4.56
N ILE A 461 23.49 -8.78 4.68
CA ILE A 461 22.94 -7.65 3.94
C ILE A 461 22.45 -6.57 4.90
N ASP A 462 22.76 -5.33 4.55
CA ASP A 462 22.21 -4.12 5.19
C ASP A 462 21.54 -3.25 4.13
N ASN A 463 20.27 -2.90 4.36
CA ASN A 463 19.42 -2.17 3.43
C ASN A 463 19.34 -0.69 3.83
N LYS A 464 19.35 0.19 2.84
CA LYS A 464 19.09 1.62 3.08
C LYS A 464 18.21 2.22 2.00
N ALA A 465 17.03 2.68 2.39
CA ALA A 465 16.22 3.55 1.55
C ALA A 465 16.70 5.00 1.70
N TYR A 466 17.04 5.65 0.58
CA TYR A 466 17.62 6.99 0.58
C TYR A 466 17.32 7.75 -0.71
N GLY A 467 16.63 8.88 -0.61
CA GLY A 467 16.08 9.58 -1.78
C GLY A 467 17.06 10.41 -2.61
N SER A 468 18.35 10.44 -2.27
CA SER A 468 19.34 11.31 -2.95
C SER A 468 20.69 10.63 -3.17
N GLY A 469 20.67 9.29 -3.28
CA GLY A 469 21.87 8.47 -3.43
C GLY A 469 22.59 8.26 -2.09
N TYR A 470 23.00 7.01 -1.83
CA TYR A 470 23.53 6.58 -0.55
C TYR A 470 25.05 6.55 -0.56
N SER A 471 25.66 7.36 0.31
CA SER A 471 27.12 7.49 0.36
C SER A 471 27.86 6.49 1.24
N LEU A 472 27.11 5.56 1.87
CA LEU A 472 27.60 4.64 2.89
C LEU A 472 28.39 5.34 4.02
N PRO A 473 27.71 5.93 5.02
CA PRO A 473 28.38 6.58 6.15
C PRO A 473 29.28 5.62 6.95
N ILE A 474 30.34 6.14 7.58
CA ILE A 474 31.28 5.35 8.41
C ILE A 474 30.55 4.52 9.46
N LYS A 475 29.54 5.10 10.11
CA LYS A 475 28.74 4.40 11.12
C LYS A 475 28.14 3.08 10.60
N GLN A 476 27.66 3.09 9.35
CA GLN A 476 27.04 1.92 8.72
C GLN A 476 28.11 0.89 8.28
N ALA A 477 29.27 1.36 7.87
CA ALA A 477 30.41 0.49 7.63
C ALA A 477 30.92 -0.21 8.91
N ASP A 478 31.01 0.51 10.02
CA ASP A 478 31.38 -0.04 11.32
C ASP A 478 30.33 -1.03 11.84
N GLU A 479 29.05 -0.77 11.56
CA GLU A 479 27.95 -1.69 11.89
C GLU A 479 28.05 -3.00 11.11
N MET A 480 28.30 -2.95 9.81
CA MET A 480 28.56 -4.15 9.00
C MET A 480 29.81 -4.91 9.47
N LEU A 481 30.89 -4.20 9.79
CA LEU A 481 32.10 -4.83 10.32
C LEU A 481 31.80 -5.60 11.62
N ARG A 482 31.00 -5.01 12.51
CA ARG A 482 30.55 -5.68 13.73
C ARG A 482 29.80 -6.97 13.40
N TYR A 483 28.90 -6.97 12.41
CA TYR A 483 28.20 -8.20 12.00
C TYR A 483 29.16 -9.26 11.46
N ILE A 484 30.12 -8.88 10.62
CA ILE A 484 31.10 -9.84 10.09
C ILE A 484 31.93 -10.45 11.23
N GLU A 485 32.44 -9.64 12.15
CA GLU A 485 33.21 -10.13 13.30
C GLU A 485 32.37 -11.02 14.23
N GLU A 486 31.11 -10.65 14.47
CA GLU A 486 30.17 -11.44 15.26
C GLU A 486 29.94 -12.83 14.63
N ASN A 487 29.75 -12.92 13.32
CA ASN A 487 29.58 -14.20 12.61
C ASN A 487 30.89 -15.02 12.52
N GLN A 488 32.06 -14.38 12.55
CA GLN A 488 33.35 -15.08 12.59
C GLN A 488 33.64 -15.66 13.97
N LYS A 489 33.37 -14.89 15.05
CA LYS A 489 33.65 -15.30 16.43
C LYS A 489 32.57 -16.22 17.01
N ARG A 490 31.31 -16.02 16.59
CA ARG A 490 30.11 -16.76 17.06
C ARG A 490 30.03 -16.88 18.58
N ASP A 491 30.42 -15.82 19.29
CA ASP A 491 30.46 -15.78 20.74
C ASP A 491 29.16 -15.17 21.29
N LYS A 492 28.38 -15.99 22.01
CA LYS A 492 27.15 -15.58 22.69
C LYS A 492 27.37 -14.45 23.70
N ALA A 493 28.55 -14.35 24.31
CA ALA A 493 28.88 -13.25 25.21
C ALA A 493 29.01 -11.91 24.46
N LEU A 494 29.47 -11.94 23.19
CA LEU A 494 29.51 -10.76 22.34
C LEU A 494 28.11 -10.37 21.88
N ASN A 495 27.33 -11.30 21.33
CA ASN A 495 25.95 -11.05 20.94
C ASN A 495 25.01 -12.18 21.39
N PRO A 496 24.24 -11.97 22.48
CA PRO A 496 23.35 -12.98 23.04
C PRO A 496 22.21 -13.42 22.12
N ASN A 497 21.96 -12.68 21.03
CA ASN A 497 20.91 -13.03 20.08
C ASN A 497 21.33 -14.11 19.07
N GLU A 498 22.64 -14.41 18.99
CA GLU A 498 23.23 -15.47 18.18
C GLU A 498 22.71 -15.49 16.72
N TRP A 499 22.51 -14.31 16.11
CA TRP A 499 21.84 -14.18 14.82
C TRP A 499 22.50 -14.98 13.68
N TRP A 500 23.79 -15.29 13.78
CA TRP A 500 24.55 -16.12 12.84
C TRP A 500 24.06 -17.57 12.76
N THR A 501 23.27 -18.04 13.74
CA THR A 501 22.65 -19.38 13.74
C THR A 501 21.61 -19.57 12.64
N ILE A 502 21.28 -18.50 11.90
CA ILE A 502 20.47 -18.60 10.68
C ILE A 502 21.17 -19.35 9.53
N PHE A 503 22.51 -19.41 9.55
CA PHE A 503 23.28 -20.12 8.52
C PHE A 503 23.48 -21.58 8.91
N ASP A 504 23.27 -22.51 7.96
CA ASP A 504 23.58 -23.92 8.15
C ASP A 504 25.08 -24.11 8.46
N ASP A 505 25.43 -25.17 9.20
CA ASP A 505 26.82 -25.49 9.55
C ASP A 505 27.75 -25.70 8.33
N ALA A 506 27.18 -26.03 7.16
CA ALA A 506 27.91 -26.17 5.91
C ALA A 506 28.38 -24.83 5.31
N VAL A 507 27.81 -23.70 5.74
CA VAL A 507 28.16 -22.36 5.25
C VAL A 507 29.51 -21.95 5.82
N SER A 508 30.48 -21.80 4.93
CA SER A 508 31.89 -21.55 5.28
C SER A 508 32.49 -20.35 4.55
N LYS A 509 31.82 -19.84 3.52
CA LYS A 509 32.21 -18.64 2.78
C LYS A 509 31.19 -17.55 3.01
N PHE A 510 31.65 -16.35 3.32
CA PHE A 510 30.76 -15.22 3.58
C PHE A 510 31.15 -14.03 2.72
N ASN A 511 30.13 -13.32 2.25
CA ASN A 511 30.23 -11.99 1.70
C ASN A 511 29.32 -11.05 2.49
N PHE A 512 29.53 -9.74 2.31
CA PHE A 512 28.59 -8.73 2.79
C PHE A 512 28.08 -7.86 1.64
N ALA A 513 26.88 -7.29 1.80
CA ALA A 513 26.32 -6.37 0.82
C ALA A 513 25.61 -5.19 1.48
N PHE A 514 25.73 -4.03 0.84
CA PHE A 514 24.82 -2.90 1.07
C PHE A 514 23.84 -2.81 -0.09
N VAL A 515 22.55 -2.70 0.22
CA VAL A 515 21.47 -2.60 -0.77
C VAL A 515 20.80 -1.23 -0.65
N SER A 516 20.77 -0.43 -1.72
CA SER A 516 20.15 0.91 -1.72
C SER A 516 19.50 1.24 -3.06
N GLY A 517 18.80 2.37 -3.18
CA GLY A 517 18.24 2.85 -4.45
C GLY A 517 19.34 3.21 -5.45
N GLU A 518 20.40 3.86 -4.97
CA GLU A 518 21.56 4.31 -5.73
C GLU A 518 22.73 4.54 -4.76
N PHE A 519 23.98 4.38 -5.22
CA PHE A 519 25.18 4.67 -4.42
C PHE A 519 25.94 5.88 -4.98
N THR A 520 26.47 6.71 -4.09
CA THR A 520 27.21 7.93 -4.47
C THR A 520 28.43 8.15 -3.60
N GLY A 521 29.36 9.03 -4.01
CA GLY A 521 30.49 9.44 -3.16
C GLY A 521 31.45 8.30 -2.80
N GLY A 522 32.04 8.37 -1.59
CA GLY A 522 33.14 7.50 -1.15
C GLY A 522 32.74 6.13 -0.60
N PHE A 523 31.63 5.53 -1.05
CA PHE A 523 31.18 4.23 -0.55
C PHE A 523 32.23 3.13 -0.78
N LYS A 524 32.94 3.19 -1.92
CA LYS A 524 33.99 2.23 -2.28
C LYS A 524 35.12 2.17 -1.25
N ASP A 525 35.59 3.32 -0.76
CA ASP A 525 36.62 3.39 0.29
C ASP A 525 36.15 2.69 1.58
N ARG A 526 34.84 2.70 1.86
CA ARG A 526 34.27 2.02 3.02
C ARG A 526 34.18 0.51 2.81
N LEU A 527 33.79 0.05 1.63
CA LEU A 527 33.83 -1.38 1.27
C LEU A 527 35.26 -1.92 1.42
N GLU A 528 36.25 -1.23 0.83
CA GLU A 528 37.66 -1.60 0.95
C GLU A 528 38.14 -1.63 2.41
N ASN A 529 37.70 -0.67 3.23
CA ASN A 529 38.05 -0.62 4.65
C ASN A 529 37.50 -1.84 5.42
N ILE A 530 36.23 -2.18 5.21
CA ILE A 530 35.60 -3.35 5.83
C ILE A 530 36.35 -4.62 5.42
N SER A 531 36.65 -4.77 4.13
CA SER A 531 37.33 -5.97 3.63
C SER A 531 38.76 -6.12 4.12
N ARG A 532 39.53 -5.02 4.21
CA ARG A 532 40.88 -5.04 4.78
C ARG A 532 40.90 -5.41 6.26
N ARG A 533 39.87 -4.99 7.02
CA ARG A 533 39.79 -5.26 8.47
C ARG A 533 39.26 -6.64 8.79
N SER A 534 38.29 -7.12 8.02
CA SER A 534 37.58 -8.38 8.28
C SER A 534 38.04 -9.57 7.46
N TYR A 535 38.89 -9.35 6.43
CA TYR A 535 39.25 -10.35 5.42
C TYR A 535 38.04 -10.96 4.69
N THR A 536 36.92 -10.25 4.66
CA THR A 536 35.68 -10.65 3.98
C THR A 536 35.40 -9.66 2.86
N ASN A 537 35.21 -10.13 1.64
CA ASN A 537 34.85 -9.24 0.52
C ASN A 537 33.35 -8.99 0.48
N GLY A 538 32.95 -7.83 -0.02
CA GLY A 538 31.56 -7.46 -0.17
C GLY A 538 31.33 -6.54 -1.35
N ALA A 539 30.10 -6.03 -1.46
CA ALA A 539 29.75 -5.11 -2.53
C ALA A 539 28.62 -4.14 -2.14
N ALA A 540 28.49 -3.07 -2.93
CA ALA A 540 27.27 -2.30 -3.01
C ALA A 540 26.40 -2.85 -4.17
N ILE A 541 25.08 -2.88 -4.01
CA ILE A 541 24.18 -3.24 -5.12
C ILE A 541 22.91 -2.38 -5.06
N ASN A 542 22.66 -1.65 -6.14
CA ASN A 542 21.46 -0.83 -6.25
C ASN A 542 20.20 -1.68 -6.57
N SER A 543 19.00 -1.14 -6.37
CA SER A 543 17.74 -1.89 -6.58
C SER A 543 17.59 -2.42 -8.00
N VAL A 544 18.13 -1.73 -8.99
CA VAL A 544 18.08 -2.14 -10.40
C VAL A 544 18.94 -3.37 -10.64
N ASN A 545 20.22 -3.30 -10.26
CA ASN A 545 21.16 -4.40 -10.42
C ASN A 545 20.76 -5.61 -9.57
N LEU A 546 20.10 -5.40 -8.41
CA LEU A 546 19.53 -6.49 -7.62
C LEU A 546 18.42 -7.24 -8.41
N LEU A 547 17.51 -6.51 -9.06
CA LEU A 547 16.44 -7.12 -9.87
C LEU A 547 16.99 -7.82 -11.11
N LEU A 548 18.01 -7.24 -11.76
CA LEU A 548 18.67 -7.86 -12.91
C LEU A 548 19.43 -9.12 -12.51
N LEU A 549 20.16 -9.10 -11.38
CA LEU A 549 20.82 -10.28 -10.84
C LEU A 549 19.79 -11.38 -10.52
N ALA A 550 18.66 -11.00 -9.92
CA ALA A 550 17.57 -11.93 -9.65
C ALA A 550 17.03 -12.59 -10.94
N GLU A 551 16.82 -11.81 -11.99
CA GLU A 551 16.41 -12.30 -13.31
C GLU A 551 17.42 -13.28 -13.92
N GLU A 552 18.72 -12.98 -13.84
CA GLU A 552 19.77 -13.88 -14.32
C GLU A 552 19.83 -15.20 -13.53
N ILE A 553 19.62 -15.15 -12.22
CA ILE A 553 19.55 -16.36 -11.37
C ILE A 553 18.29 -17.17 -11.71
N LYS A 554 17.12 -16.53 -11.73
CA LYS A 554 15.82 -17.20 -11.91
C LYS A 554 15.67 -17.81 -13.30
N SER A 555 16.28 -17.19 -14.31
CA SER A 555 16.34 -17.72 -15.68
C SER A 555 17.36 -18.85 -15.85
N GLY A 556 18.23 -19.08 -14.87
CA GLY A 556 19.30 -20.08 -14.91
C GLY A 556 20.53 -19.66 -15.74
N ARG A 557 20.63 -18.38 -16.13
CA ARG A 557 21.80 -17.84 -16.85
C ARG A 557 23.01 -17.66 -15.93
N ILE A 558 22.78 -17.38 -14.66
CA ILE A 558 23.81 -17.30 -13.61
C ILE A 558 23.47 -18.33 -12.51
N SER A 559 24.45 -19.15 -12.12
CA SER A 559 24.28 -20.07 -10.99
C SER A 559 24.33 -19.31 -9.65
N TYR A 560 23.76 -19.88 -8.58
CA TYR A 560 23.88 -19.27 -7.24
C TYR A 560 25.34 -19.01 -6.86
N GLY A 561 26.23 -19.98 -7.11
CA GLY A 561 27.66 -19.84 -6.82
C GLY A 561 28.27 -18.65 -7.56
N ASP A 562 28.00 -18.51 -8.85
CA ASP A 562 28.50 -17.39 -9.66
C ASP A 562 27.90 -16.05 -9.19
N ALA A 563 26.63 -16.04 -8.75
CA ALA A 563 26.02 -14.85 -8.16
C ALA A 563 26.77 -14.39 -6.90
N PHE A 564 27.18 -15.30 -6.01
CA PHE A 564 28.02 -14.96 -4.85
C PHE A 564 29.36 -14.35 -5.26
N THR A 565 30.00 -14.83 -6.33
CA THR A 565 31.28 -14.25 -6.79
C THR A 565 31.18 -12.79 -7.21
N LYS A 566 29.99 -12.31 -7.62
CA LYS A 566 29.76 -10.88 -7.92
C LYS A 566 29.95 -10.00 -6.68
N PHE A 567 29.74 -10.54 -5.48
CA PHE A 567 29.95 -9.83 -4.22
C PHE A 567 31.41 -9.82 -3.76
N GLU A 568 32.35 -10.36 -4.55
CA GLU A 568 33.79 -10.34 -4.22
C GLU A 568 34.54 -9.11 -4.78
N CYS A 569 33.82 -8.08 -5.25
CA CYS A 569 34.39 -6.96 -6.00
C CYS A 569 34.83 -5.75 -5.16
N ASN A 570 34.31 -5.57 -3.94
CA ASN A 570 34.50 -4.37 -3.11
C ASN A 570 34.14 -3.06 -3.85
N ASP A 571 33.17 -3.16 -4.76
CA ASP A 571 32.67 -2.07 -5.59
C ASP A 571 31.14 -2.21 -5.73
N GLU A 572 30.54 -1.39 -6.59
CA GLU A 572 29.15 -1.58 -6.99
C GLU A 572 29.01 -2.71 -8.01
N ILE A 573 28.05 -3.62 -7.78
CA ILE A 573 27.69 -4.68 -8.72
C ILE A 573 26.95 -4.07 -9.91
N ILE A 574 27.40 -4.41 -11.11
CA ILE A 574 26.76 -4.08 -12.39
C ILE A 574 26.48 -5.40 -13.11
N ILE A 575 25.23 -5.59 -13.55
CA ILE A 575 24.75 -6.79 -14.26
C ILE A 575 24.59 -6.54 -15.75
#